data_AF-A0AA42E0D6-F1
#
_entry.id   AF-A0AA42E0D6-F1
#
_cell.length_a   1.000
_cell.length_b   1.000
_cell.length_c   1.000
_cell.angle_alpha   90.00
_cell.angle_beta   90.00
_cell.angle_gamma   90.00
#
_symmetry.space_group_name_H-M   'P 1'
#
loop_
_entity.id
_entity.type
_entity.pdbx_description
1 polymer ?
#
loop_
_entity_poly.entity_id
_entity_poly.type
_entity_poly.pdbx_seq_one_letter_code
_entity_poly.pdbx_strand_id
1 'polypeptide(L)'
;MKIGTETSSLVNHLYSRMVVGQPTPEVGMGATVLSWTDRYAATIYEVEKSGRAVLVRVSRDTAKVVSGSAHDGSAEYAFTPNAQGTKATFRQRKDGTWEEVYWNRETRRWKRHDGGSGLLIGRCEEHRDPSF
;
A
#
# COMPACT_ATOMS: atom_id res chain seq x y z
N MET A 1 -2.19 1.93 17.82
CA MET A 1 -0.75 2.01 17.51
C MET A 1 0.05 1.17 18.49
N LYS A 2 0.52 0.00 18.06
CA LYS A 2 1.54 -0.79 18.77
C LYS A 2 2.91 -0.39 18.25
N ILE A 3 3.65 0.36 19.06
CA ILE A 3 5.02 0.80 18.74
C ILE A 3 5.89 -0.43 18.46
N GLY A 4 6.62 -0.43 17.34
CA GLY A 4 7.50 -1.51 16.91
C GLY A 4 6.86 -2.61 16.06
N THR A 5 5.53 -2.62 15.89
CA THR A 5 4.82 -3.60 15.03
C THR A 5 3.83 -2.98 14.06
N GLU A 6 3.36 -1.76 14.35
CA GLU A 6 2.51 -0.94 13.48
C GLU A 6 3.28 0.31 13.01
N THR A 7 2.80 1.00 11.98
CA THR A 7 3.43 2.21 11.41
C THR A 7 3.70 3.26 12.49
N SER A 8 4.89 3.89 12.49
CA SER A 8 5.21 5.00 13.41
C SER A 8 4.58 6.34 12.99
N SER A 9 3.80 6.36 11.91
CA SER A 9 2.99 7.49 11.48
C SER A 9 1.53 7.33 11.93
N LEU A 10 1.03 8.32 12.69
CA LEU A 10 -0.38 8.40 13.10
C LEU A 10 -1.30 8.47 11.87
N VAL A 11 -0.87 9.19 10.82
CA VAL A 11 -1.63 9.32 9.57
C VAL A 11 -1.77 7.98 8.87
N ASN A 12 -0.67 7.23 8.75
CA ASN A 12 -0.71 5.90 8.13
C ASN A 12 -1.54 4.93 8.99
N HIS A 13 -1.50 5.06 10.33
CA HIS A 13 -2.34 4.28 11.21
C HIS A 13 -3.84 4.56 10.98
N LEU A 14 -4.23 5.83 10.84
CA LEU A 14 -5.61 6.20 10.53
C LEU A 14 -6.01 5.68 9.14
N TYR A 15 -5.19 5.90 8.12
CA TYR A 15 -5.45 5.45 6.75
C TYR A 15 -5.61 3.94 6.64
N SER A 16 -4.79 3.16 7.36
CA SER A 16 -4.91 1.69 7.39
C SER A 16 -6.25 1.21 7.96
N ARG A 17 -6.94 2.06 8.76
CA ARG A 17 -8.25 1.79 9.36
C ARG A 17 -9.40 2.47 8.64
N MET A 18 -9.16 3.30 7.63
CA MET A 18 -10.19 3.90 6.78
C MET A 18 -10.73 2.88 5.77
N VAL A 19 -11.29 1.78 6.28
CA VAL A 19 -11.79 0.64 5.49
C VAL A 19 -13.29 0.73 5.20
N VAL A 20 -14.02 1.50 6.02
CA VAL A 20 -15.46 1.75 5.83
C VAL A 20 -15.64 2.71 4.66
N GLY A 21 -16.29 2.26 3.59
CA GLY A 21 -16.53 3.04 2.38
C GLY A 21 -15.40 2.95 1.34
N GLN A 22 -14.42 2.07 1.51
CA GLN A 22 -13.44 1.79 0.44
C GLN A 22 -14.15 1.18 -0.78
N PRO A 23 -13.76 1.58 -2.01
CA PRO A 23 -14.27 0.95 -3.20
C PRO A 23 -13.85 -0.53 -3.26
N THR A 24 -14.63 -1.33 -3.98
CA THR A 24 -14.24 -2.72 -4.24
C THR A 24 -12.97 -2.71 -5.11
N PRO A 25 -11.94 -3.50 -4.77
CA PRO A 25 -10.70 -3.53 -5.54
C PRO A 25 -10.95 -4.03 -6.96
N GLU A 26 -10.48 -3.26 -7.94
CA GLU A 26 -10.52 -3.57 -9.36
C GLU A 26 -9.15 -3.37 -10.01
N VAL A 27 -8.87 -4.13 -11.08
CA VAL A 27 -7.63 -3.99 -11.83
C VAL A 27 -7.60 -2.62 -12.52
N GLY A 28 -6.47 -1.93 -12.44
CA GLY A 28 -6.28 -0.55 -12.90
C GLY A 28 -6.65 0.51 -11.86
N MET A 29 -7.18 0.13 -10.70
CA MET A 29 -7.50 1.08 -9.64
C MET A 29 -6.23 1.55 -8.92
N GLY A 30 -6.21 2.84 -8.60
CA GLY A 30 -5.16 3.45 -7.80
C GLY A 30 -5.19 2.99 -6.34
N ALA A 31 -4.02 2.80 -5.77
CA ALA A 31 -3.81 2.42 -4.38
C ALA A 31 -2.59 3.14 -3.80
N THR A 32 -2.55 3.21 -2.48
CA THR A 32 -1.43 3.78 -1.73
C THR A 32 -0.90 2.73 -0.77
N VAL A 33 0.38 2.42 -0.92
CA VAL A 33 1.12 1.56 0.01
C VAL A 33 1.55 2.41 1.20
N LEU A 34 1.08 2.03 2.38
CA LEU A 34 1.37 2.70 3.64
C LEU A 34 2.58 2.04 4.28
N SER A 35 3.75 2.66 4.14
CA SER A 35 4.98 2.22 4.80
C SER A 35 5.07 2.82 6.21
N TRP A 36 6.25 2.71 6.84
CA TRP A 36 6.50 3.18 8.20
C TRP A 36 6.11 4.65 8.42
N THR A 37 6.81 5.56 7.74
CA THR A 37 6.50 7.00 7.66
C THR A 37 6.15 7.42 6.23
N ASP A 38 6.79 6.79 5.23
CA ASP A 38 6.52 7.00 3.82
C ASP A 38 5.15 6.47 3.35
N ARG A 39 4.69 7.00 2.21
CA ARG A 39 3.58 6.50 1.41
C ARG A 39 3.98 6.42 -0.05
N TYR A 40 3.60 5.33 -0.72
CA TYR A 40 3.93 5.14 -2.13
C TYR A 40 2.68 4.93 -2.97
N ALA A 41 2.57 5.67 -4.07
CA ALA A 41 1.53 5.47 -5.06
C ALA A 41 1.74 4.13 -5.77
N ALA A 42 0.66 3.39 -5.99
CA ALA A 42 0.67 2.09 -6.63
C ALA A 42 -0.61 1.87 -7.44
N THR A 43 -0.51 1.03 -8.47
CA THR A 43 -1.66 0.58 -9.24
C THR A 43 -1.95 -0.89 -8.98
N ILE A 44 -3.22 -1.25 -8.77
CA ILE A 44 -3.67 -2.64 -8.70
C ILE A 44 -3.58 -3.26 -10.09
N TYR A 45 -2.77 -4.31 -10.24
CA TYR A 45 -2.67 -5.01 -11.53
C TYR A 45 -3.36 -6.38 -11.51
N GLU A 46 -3.68 -6.92 -10.33
CA GLU A 46 -4.32 -8.22 -10.19
C GLU A 46 -5.17 -8.28 -8.92
N VAL A 47 -6.37 -8.85 -9.03
CA VAL A 47 -7.27 -9.11 -7.91
C VAL A 47 -7.68 -10.57 -7.95
N GLU A 48 -7.33 -11.31 -6.89
CA GLU A 48 -7.63 -12.73 -6.73
C GLU A 48 -8.64 -12.89 -5.58
N LYS A 49 -9.81 -13.41 -5.88
CA LYS A 49 -10.85 -13.70 -4.87
C LYS A 49 -10.88 -15.21 -4.63
N SER A 50 -10.52 -15.63 -3.43
CA SER A 50 -10.59 -17.03 -3.00
C SER A 50 -11.55 -17.16 -1.82
N GLY A 51 -12.82 -17.45 -2.14
CA GLY A 51 -13.90 -17.51 -1.16
C GLY A 51 -14.12 -16.17 -0.45
N ARG A 52 -13.81 -16.11 0.85
CA ARG A 52 -13.91 -14.89 1.68
C ARG A 52 -12.61 -14.08 1.73
N ALA A 53 -11.51 -14.60 1.19
CA ALA A 53 -10.23 -13.90 1.16
C ALA A 53 -10.08 -13.17 -0.17
N VAL A 54 -9.77 -11.88 -0.11
CA VAL A 54 -9.39 -11.08 -1.27
C VAL A 54 -7.89 -10.83 -1.21
N LEU A 55 -7.18 -11.23 -2.24
CA LEU A 55 -5.78 -10.91 -2.45
C LEU A 55 -5.69 -9.89 -3.59
N VAL A 56 -4.89 -8.86 -3.38
CA VAL A 56 -4.65 -7.80 -4.35
C VAL A 56 -3.16 -7.71 -4.57
N ARG A 57 -2.73 -7.69 -5.82
CA ARG A 57 -1.34 -7.41 -6.18
C ARG A 57 -1.25 -6.02 -6.77
N VAL A 58 -0.32 -5.25 -6.22
CA VAL A 58 -0.08 -3.87 -6.62
C VAL A 58 1.33 -3.72 -7.12
N SER A 59 1.52 -2.80 -8.05
CA SER A 59 2.84 -2.39 -8.55
C SER A 59 3.03 -0.92 -8.23
N ARG A 60 4.19 -0.57 -7.67
CA ARG A 60 4.51 0.83 -7.35
C ARG A 60 4.59 1.66 -8.63
N ASP A 61 3.91 2.79 -8.62
CA ASP A 61 3.92 3.73 -9.73
C ASP A 61 5.20 4.55 -9.73
N THR A 62 5.57 5.07 -10.89
CA THR A 62 6.66 6.05 -10.98
C THR A 62 6.10 7.41 -10.62
N ALA A 63 6.47 7.90 -9.43
CA ALA A 63 6.19 9.25 -8.99
C ALA A 63 7.28 10.21 -9.49
N LYS A 64 6.89 11.23 -10.26
CA LYS A 64 7.76 12.36 -10.63
C LYS A 64 7.27 13.62 -9.94
N VAL A 65 8.18 14.35 -9.31
CA VAL A 65 7.86 15.66 -8.72
C VAL A 65 7.53 16.62 -9.87
N VAL A 66 6.33 17.19 -9.85
CA VAL A 66 5.84 18.16 -10.83
C VAL A 66 6.02 19.57 -10.31
N SER A 67 5.90 19.77 -9.00
CA SER A 67 6.06 21.05 -8.33
C SER A 67 6.52 20.84 -6.88
N GLY A 68 7.08 21.87 -6.26
CA GLY A 68 7.60 21.82 -4.88
C GLY A 68 8.95 21.11 -4.75
N SER A 69 9.31 20.77 -3.50
CA SER A 69 10.56 20.08 -3.17
C SER A 69 10.28 18.75 -2.47
N ALA A 70 11.01 17.71 -2.87
CA ALA A 70 10.92 16.39 -2.24
C ALA A 70 11.45 16.38 -0.79
N HIS A 71 12.07 17.48 -0.34
CA HIS A 71 12.79 17.55 0.93
C HIS A 71 12.09 18.38 2.01
N ASP A 72 11.03 19.12 1.66
CA ASP A 72 10.29 19.98 2.60
C ASP A 72 8.81 19.60 2.75
N GLY A 73 8.39 18.50 2.10
CA GLY A 73 7.02 18.01 2.14
C GLY A 73 6.04 18.79 1.27
N SER A 74 6.50 19.76 0.46
CA SER A 74 5.67 20.53 -0.47
C SER A 74 5.52 19.87 -1.85
N ALA A 75 6.15 18.73 -2.08
CA ALA A 75 6.16 18.07 -3.38
C ALA A 75 4.76 17.64 -3.84
N GLU A 76 4.40 18.07 -5.05
CA GLU A 76 3.30 17.49 -5.81
C GLU A 76 3.86 16.47 -6.81
N TYR A 77 3.21 15.32 -6.91
CA TYR A 77 3.68 14.21 -7.72
C TYR A 77 2.70 13.90 -8.85
N ALA A 78 3.23 13.68 -10.06
CA ALA A 78 2.53 13.00 -11.14
C ALA A 78 2.87 11.52 -11.09
N PHE A 79 1.83 10.69 -11.17
CA PHE A 79 1.93 9.24 -11.12
C PHE A 79 1.83 8.68 -12.53
N THR A 80 2.79 7.85 -12.92
CA THR A 80 2.70 7.04 -14.14
C THR A 80 2.70 5.57 -13.75
N PRO A 81 1.67 4.79 -14.16
CA PRO A 81 1.64 3.35 -13.92
C PRO A 81 2.89 2.68 -14.47
N ASN A 82 3.60 1.94 -13.62
CA ASN A 82 4.81 1.23 -14.02
C ASN A 82 4.62 -0.28 -13.84
N ALA A 83 4.42 -1.01 -14.93
CA ALA A 83 4.26 -2.47 -14.90
C ALA A 83 5.50 -3.24 -14.37
N GLN A 84 6.66 -2.57 -14.33
CA GLN A 84 7.93 -3.10 -13.81
C GLN A 84 8.25 -2.60 -12.40
N GLY A 85 7.36 -1.82 -11.78
CA GLY A 85 7.54 -1.32 -10.43
C GLY A 85 7.56 -2.42 -9.38
N THR A 86 8.06 -2.11 -8.19
CA THR A 86 8.10 -3.04 -7.06
C THR A 86 6.71 -3.62 -6.81
N LYS A 87 6.63 -4.96 -6.81
CA LYS A 87 5.37 -5.69 -6.65
C LYS A 87 5.20 -6.09 -5.21
N ALA A 88 4.01 -5.83 -4.66
CA ALA A 88 3.62 -6.25 -3.34
C ALA A 88 2.25 -6.94 -3.40
N THR A 89 2.06 -7.93 -2.53
CA THR A 89 0.78 -8.66 -2.43
C THR A 89 0.15 -8.36 -1.09
N PHE A 90 -1.11 -7.95 -1.12
CA PHE A 90 -1.89 -7.62 0.05
C PHE A 90 -3.08 -8.56 0.19
N ARG A 91 -3.39 -8.94 1.42
CA ARG A 91 -4.56 -9.75 1.76
C ARG A 91 -5.52 -8.91 2.60
N GLN A 92 -6.81 -8.97 2.26
CA GLN A 92 -7.84 -8.37 3.08
C GLN A 92 -8.12 -9.25 4.30
N ARG A 93 -8.15 -8.62 5.48
CA ARG A 93 -8.54 -9.23 6.74
C ARG A 93 -10.05 -9.15 6.96
N LYS A 94 -10.54 -9.88 7.98
CA LYS A 94 -11.97 -9.90 8.34
C LYS A 94 -12.51 -8.53 8.77
N ASP A 95 -11.64 -7.66 9.27
CA ASP A 95 -11.95 -6.28 9.67
C ASP A 95 -11.92 -5.30 8.49
N GLY A 96 -11.63 -5.76 7.26
CA GLY A 96 -11.50 -4.95 6.06
C GLY A 96 -10.12 -4.34 5.85
N THR A 97 -9.20 -4.48 6.82
CA THR A 97 -7.83 -3.96 6.71
C THR A 97 -6.98 -4.80 5.76
N TRP A 98 -5.94 -4.18 5.20
CA TRP A 98 -5.02 -4.84 4.28
C TRP A 98 -3.68 -5.13 4.95
N GLU A 99 -3.19 -6.36 4.80
CA GLU A 99 -1.88 -6.78 5.28
C GLU A 99 -1.00 -7.27 4.14
N GLU A 100 0.28 -6.89 4.16
CA GLU A 100 1.26 -7.41 3.22
C GLU A 100 1.58 -8.89 3.48
N VAL A 101 1.53 -9.70 2.43
CA VAL A 101 1.80 -11.14 2.47
C VAL A 101 2.78 -11.54 1.37
N TYR A 102 3.55 -12.59 1.65
CA TYR A 102 4.45 -13.19 0.68
C TYR A 102 4.21 -14.70 0.58
N TRP A 103 4.45 -15.26 -0.60
CA TRP A 103 4.33 -16.70 -0.83
C TRP A 103 5.59 -17.42 -0.33
N ASN A 104 5.45 -18.22 0.72
CA ASN A 104 6.55 -19.04 1.22
C ASN A 104 6.57 -20.38 0.46
N ARG A 105 7.61 -20.60 -0.36
CA ARG A 105 7.75 -21.79 -1.22
C ARG A 105 7.86 -23.11 -0.45
N GLU A 106 8.50 -23.09 0.72
CA GLU A 106 8.73 -24.30 1.54
C GLU A 106 7.42 -24.79 2.16
N THR A 107 6.65 -23.87 2.74
CA THR A 107 5.40 -24.19 3.44
C THR A 107 4.17 -24.17 2.54
N ARG A 108 4.32 -23.71 1.29
CA ARG A 108 3.23 -23.51 0.30
C ARG A 108 2.05 -22.74 0.88
N ARG A 109 2.34 -21.71 1.68
CA ARG A 109 1.36 -20.87 2.38
C ARG A 109 1.73 -19.41 2.25
N TRP A 110 0.70 -18.56 2.21
CA TRP A 110 0.85 -17.12 2.37
C TRP A 110 1.24 -16.81 3.81
N LYS A 111 2.42 -16.22 4.00
CA LYS A 111 2.87 -15.71 5.30
C LYS A 111 2.76 -14.19 5.30
N ARG A 112 2.42 -13.64 6.46
CA ARG A 112 2.42 -12.19 6.70
C ARG A 112 3.86 -11.70 6.74
N HIS A 113 4.12 -10.53 6.17
CA HIS A 113 5.38 -9.83 6.41
C HIS A 113 5.37 -9.21 7.82
N ASP A 114 6.34 -9.55 8.66
CA ASP A 114 6.48 -8.90 9.97
C ASP A 114 6.96 -7.46 9.74
N GLY A 115 6.24 -6.48 10.30
CA GLY A 115 6.42 -5.06 9.96
C GLY A 115 5.98 -4.68 8.54
N GLY A 116 5.15 -5.52 7.89
CA GLY A 116 4.64 -5.29 6.55
C GLY A 116 3.82 -4.01 6.40
N SER A 117 3.74 -3.54 5.17
CA SER A 117 3.02 -2.32 4.82
C SER A 117 1.50 -2.50 4.89
N GLY A 118 0.77 -1.40 5.06
CA GLY A 118 -0.68 -1.35 4.83
C GLY A 118 -1.00 -0.98 3.38
N LEU A 119 -2.27 -1.13 3.00
CA LEU A 119 -2.78 -0.68 1.69
C LEU A 119 -4.05 0.15 1.87
N LEU A 120 -4.13 1.25 1.14
CA LEU A 120 -5.33 2.07 0.98
C LEU A 120 -5.76 2.04 -0.48
N ILE A 121 -6.99 1.64 -0.76
CA ILE A 121 -7.52 1.50 -2.13
C ILE A 121 -8.36 2.73 -2.50
N GLY A 122 -8.28 3.15 -3.76
CA GLY A 122 -9.06 4.28 -4.30
C GLY A 122 -8.37 5.63 -4.15
N ARG A 123 -7.14 5.67 -3.64
CA ARG A 123 -6.30 6.88 -3.57
C ARG A 123 -4.88 6.54 -3.99
N CYS A 124 -4.26 7.45 -4.75
CA CYS A 124 -2.82 7.44 -5.03
C CYS A 124 -2.20 8.64 -4.33
N GLU A 125 -1.40 8.39 -3.30
CA GLU A 125 -0.62 9.39 -2.61
C GLU A 125 0.84 8.94 -2.52
N GLU A 126 1.76 9.85 -2.85
CA GLU A 126 3.19 9.67 -2.58
C GLU A 126 3.57 10.66 -1.49
N HIS A 127 4.23 10.17 -0.45
CA HIS A 127 4.79 10.97 0.60
C HIS A 127 6.14 10.39 0.99
N ARG A 128 7.15 11.23 0.96
CA ARG A 128 8.50 10.88 1.40
C ARG A 128 8.82 11.69 2.64
N ASP A 129 9.11 10.99 3.73
CA ASP A 129 9.58 11.62 4.96
C ASP A 129 11.05 12.03 4.77
N PRO A 130 11.40 13.32 4.84
CA PRO A 130 12.79 13.77 4.70
C PRO A 130 13.64 13.45 5.93
N SER A 131 13.04 12.94 7.02
CA SER A 131 13.71 12.68 8.29
C SER A 131 14.44 11.33 8.34
N PHE A 132 14.37 10.52 7.28
CA PHE A 132 14.97 9.18 7.18
C PHE A 132 15.64 8.92 5.82
#